data_AF-A0AAV5Z4W9-F1
#
_entry.id   AF-A0AAV5Z4W9-F1
#
_cell.length_a   1.000
_cell.length_b   1.000
_cell.length_c   1.000
_cell.angle_alpha   90.00
_cell.angle_beta   90.00
_cell.angle_gamma   90.00
#
_symmetry.space_group_name_H-M   'P 1'
#
loop_
_entity.id
_entity.type
_entity.pdbx_description
1 polymer ?
#
loop_
_entity_poly.entity_id
_entity_poly.type
_entity_poly.pdbx_seq_one_letter_code
_entity_poly.pdbx_strand_id
1 'polypeptide(L)'
;MTKVGTFVNDPKAGGYCRITLDSGQKIIVNHAEGGFKGGPLTIEEVKWLGLGSGEMLYHCDLDSAEGKAALSRLTKGAAPGSADATPLGAFVNHVKSCPSIAEVKARCATLTASA
;
A
#
# COMPACT_ATOMS: atom_id res chain seq x y z
N MET A 1 -13.94 2.35 12.41
CA MET A 1 -13.18 1.09 12.36
C MET A 1 -12.73 0.85 10.93
N THR A 2 -11.43 0.87 10.67
CA THR A 2 -10.87 0.61 9.34
C THR A 2 -11.14 -0.82 8.92
N LYS A 3 -11.71 -0.99 7.74
CA LYS A 3 -12.00 -2.28 7.14
C LYS A 3 -11.00 -2.57 6.04
N VAL A 4 -10.11 -3.54 6.29
CA VAL A 4 -9.22 -4.09 5.27
C VAL A 4 -10.02 -5.07 4.43
N GLY A 5 -10.05 -4.83 3.11
CA GLY A 5 -10.69 -5.72 2.15
C GLY A 5 -9.80 -6.92 1.80
N THR A 6 -10.27 -7.72 0.85
CA THR A 6 -9.52 -8.89 0.37
C THR A 6 -8.29 -8.45 -0.44
N PHE A 7 -7.16 -9.11 -0.17
CA PHE A 7 -6.00 -9.06 -1.06
C PHE A 7 -6.32 -9.84 -2.32
N VAL A 8 -6.26 -9.17 -3.47
CA VAL A 8 -6.44 -9.78 -4.78
C VAL A 8 -5.07 -9.83 -5.45
N ASN A 9 -4.64 -11.01 -5.86
CA ASN A 9 -3.42 -11.17 -6.62
C ASN A 9 -3.79 -11.66 -8.02
N ASP A 10 -3.66 -10.79 -9.00
CA ASP A 10 -3.92 -11.09 -10.41
C ASP A 10 -2.57 -11.32 -11.12
N PRO A 11 -2.34 -12.49 -11.72
CA PRO A 11 -1.07 -12.78 -12.39
C PRO A 11 -0.73 -11.85 -13.57
N LYS A 12 -1.70 -11.12 -14.12
CA LYS A 12 -1.54 -10.21 -15.26
C LYS A 12 -1.53 -8.75 -14.86
N ALA A 13 -2.24 -8.38 -13.78
CA ALA A 13 -2.40 -7.01 -13.32
C ALA A 13 -1.67 -6.68 -12.01
N GLY A 14 -1.01 -7.67 -11.40
CA GLY A 14 -0.34 -7.53 -10.11
C GLY A 14 -1.27 -7.75 -8.92
N GLY A 15 -0.82 -7.34 -7.74
CA GLY A 15 -1.56 -7.46 -6.49
C GLY A 15 -2.18 -6.14 -6.05
N TYR A 16 -3.41 -6.18 -5.53
CA TYR A 16 -4.01 -5.02 -4.89
C TYR A 16 -4.85 -5.37 -3.64
N CYS A 17 -5.03 -4.38 -2.77
CA CYS A 17 -5.91 -4.47 -1.61
C CYS A 17 -6.72 -3.18 -1.46
N ARG A 18 -8.04 -3.31 -1.29
CA ARG A 18 -8.92 -2.17 -1.00
C ARG A 18 -9.06 -1.99 0.51
N ILE A 19 -8.94 -0.77 0.99
CA ILE A 19 -9.09 -0.45 2.42
C ILE A 19 -10.16 0.64 2.55
N THR A 20 -11.11 0.45 3.47
CA THR A 20 -12.05 1.51 3.88
C THR A 20 -11.56 2.08 5.20
N LEU A 21 -11.11 3.33 5.21
CA LEU A 21 -10.60 4.04 6.37
C LEU A 21 -11.72 4.34 7.38
N ASP A 22 -11.36 4.74 8.60
CA ASP A 22 -12.33 5.11 9.64
C ASP A 22 -13.28 6.23 9.21
N SER A 23 -12.79 7.17 8.39
CA SER A 23 -13.57 8.26 7.80
C SER A 23 -14.61 7.80 6.77
N GLY A 24 -14.62 6.51 6.40
CA GLY A 24 -15.44 5.96 5.31
C GLY A 24 -14.85 6.14 3.91
N GLN A 25 -13.73 6.88 3.79
CA GLN A 25 -12.98 6.99 2.54
C GLN A 25 -12.38 5.64 2.15
N LYS A 26 -12.30 5.38 0.84
CA LYS A 26 -11.75 4.13 0.33
C LYS A 26 -10.44 4.42 -0.39
N ILE A 27 -9.46 3.57 -0.16
CA ILE A 27 -8.19 3.58 -0.88
C ILE A 27 -7.92 2.21 -1.48
N ILE A 28 -7.07 2.17 -2.49
CA ILE A 28 -6.48 0.96 -3.04
C ILE A 28 -4.97 1.04 -2.91
N VAL A 29 -4.36 0.00 -2.36
CA VAL A 29 -2.93 -0.23 -2.40
C VAL A 29 -2.68 -1.19 -3.54
N ASN A 30 -1.87 -0.82 -4.52
CA ASN A 30 -1.59 -1.59 -5.72
C ASN A 30 -0.08 -1.84 -5.84
N HIS A 31 0.29 -3.04 -6.22
CA HIS A 31 1.64 -3.47 -6.55
C HIS A 31 1.61 -4.22 -7.88
N ALA A 32 2.09 -3.56 -8.95
CA ALA A 32 1.89 -4.02 -10.33
C ALA A 32 2.57 -5.37 -10.64
N GLU A 33 3.67 -5.68 -9.97
CA GLU A 33 4.43 -6.93 -10.18
C GLU A 33 3.91 -8.10 -9.31
N GLY A 34 3.25 -7.81 -8.19
CA GLY A 34 2.76 -8.79 -7.22
C GLY A 34 3.86 -9.59 -6.50
N GLY A 35 3.47 -10.39 -5.49
CA GLY A 35 4.39 -11.31 -4.80
C GLY A 35 5.51 -10.60 -4.02
N PHE A 36 6.74 -11.11 -4.09
CA PHE A 36 7.94 -10.58 -3.41
C PHE A 36 8.83 -9.70 -4.31
N LYS A 37 8.29 -9.26 -5.45
CA LYS A 37 9.05 -8.55 -6.47
C LYS A 37 9.14 -7.04 -6.20
N GLY A 38 10.07 -6.37 -6.90
CA GLY A 38 10.19 -4.91 -6.95
C GLY A 38 9.06 -4.25 -7.77
N GLY A 39 9.37 -3.16 -8.45
CA GLY A 39 8.44 -2.43 -9.30
C GLY A 39 7.55 -1.41 -8.57
N PRO A 40 6.62 -0.77 -9.30
CA PRO A 40 5.85 0.34 -8.78
C PRO A 40 4.77 -0.14 -7.80
N LEU A 41 4.69 0.58 -6.68
CA LEU A 41 3.64 0.47 -5.68
C LEU A 41 2.93 1.82 -5.57
N THR A 42 1.60 1.80 -5.71
CA THR A 42 0.77 3.01 -5.62
C THR A 42 -0.26 2.86 -4.52
N ILE A 43 -0.63 4.01 -3.92
CA ILE A 43 -1.80 4.14 -3.07
C ILE A 43 -2.67 5.22 -3.67
N GLU A 44 -3.91 4.87 -4.00
CA GLU A 44 -4.84 5.75 -4.68
C GLU A 44 -6.14 5.83 -3.88
N GLU A 45 -6.76 7.01 -3.85
CA GLU A 45 -8.15 7.14 -3.41
C GLU A 45 -9.05 6.40 -4.41
N VAL A 46 -10.12 5.77 -3.93
CA VAL A 46 -11.17 5.22 -4.81
C VAL A 46 -12.34 6.20 -4.83
N LYS A 47 -12.54 6.89 -5.95
CA LYS A 47 -13.69 7.79 -6.12
C LYS A 47 -14.91 7.02 -6.66
N TRP A 48 -16.08 7.43 -6.16
CA TRP A 48 -17.46 7.10 -6.59
C TRP A 48 -17.77 5.63 -6.98
N LEU A 49 -18.63 4.96 -6.19
CA LEU A 49 -19.22 3.63 -6.48
C LEU A 49 -18.23 2.52 -6.96
N GLY A 50 -16.92 2.68 -6.73
CA GLY A 50 -15.90 1.69 -7.12
C GLY A 50 -15.46 1.75 -8.59
N LEU A 51 -15.85 2.80 -9.33
CA LEU A 51 -15.54 2.98 -10.75
C LEU A 51 -14.57 4.16 -10.93
N GLY A 52 -13.30 3.96 -10.56
CA GLY A 52 -12.22 4.89 -10.87
C GLY A 52 -11.15 5.00 -9.80
N SER A 53 -9.89 5.02 -10.24
CA SER A 53 -8.77 5.54 -9.45
C SER A 53 -8.94 7.05 -9.30
N GLY A 54 -9.03 7.50 -8.06
CA GLY A 54 -9.10 8.91 -7.65
C GLY A 54 -7.70 9.53 -7.59
N GLU A 55 -7.48 10.42 -6.61
CA GLU A 55 -6.17 11.04 -6.42
C GLU A 55 -5.11 9.97 -6.07
N MET A 56 -3.95 10.02 -6.73
CA MET A 56 -2.77 9.25 -6.32
C MET A 56 -2.22 9.86 -5.04
N LEU A 57 -2.32 9.11 -3.95
CA LEU A 57 -1.94 9.54 -2.60
C LEU A 57 -0.46 9.30 -2.34
N TYR A 58 0.09 8.23 -2.93
CA TYR A 58 1.48 7.85 -2.79
C TYR A 58 1.94 6.98 -3.96
N HIS A 59 3.20 7.13 -4.34
CA HIS A 59 3.89 6.29 -5.31
C HIS A 59 5.29 5.98 -4.81
N CYS A 60 5.69 4.71 -4.92
CA CYS A 60 7.00 4.23 -4.55
C CYS A 60 7.48 3.21 -5.58
N ASP A 61 8.62 3.47 -6.19
CA ASP A 61 9.32 2.48 -6.99
C ASP A 61 10.19 1.61 -6.07
N LEU A 62 9.80 0.35 -5.91
CA LEU A 62 10.50 -0.61 -5.04
C LEU A 62 11.85 -1.07 -5.60
N ASP A 63 12.18 -0.72 -6.84
CA ASP A 63 13.52 -0.97 -7.40
C ASP A 63 14.52 0.15 -7.09
N SER A 64 14.01 1.34 -6.74
CA SER A 64 14.83 2.47 -6.29
C SER A 64 15.48 2.21 -4.92
N ALA A 65 16.55 2.94 -4.61
CA ALA A 65 17.22 2.84 -3.30
C ALA A 65 16.28 3.21 -2.15
N GLU A 66 15.49 4.27 -2.34
CA GLU A 66 14.49 4.75 -1.38
C GLU A 66 13.38 3.72 -1.17
N GLY A 67 12.85 3.13 -2.25
CA GLY A 67 11.82 2.11 -2.16
C GLY A 67 12.29 0.82 -1.49
N LYS A 68 13.51 0.37 -1.77
CA LYS A 68 14.14 -0.75 -1.06
C LYS A 68 14.30 -0.46 0.42
N ALA A 69 14.72 0.76 0.79
CA ALA A 69 14.85 1.18 2.18
C ALA A 69 13.49 1.21 2.89
N ALA A 70 12.45 1.78 2.27
CA ALA A 70 11.09 1.80 2.80
C ALA A 70 10.54 0.38 2.99
N LEU A 71 10.69 -0.50 1.98
CA LEU A 71 10.25 -1.89 2.05
C LEU A 71 10.96 -2.66 3.17
N SER A 72 12.28 -2.49 3.28
CA SER A 72 13.08 -3.13 4.34
C SER A 72 12.64 -2.71 5.73
N ARG A 73 12.30 -1.42 5.93
CA ARG A 73 11.74 -0.91 7.19
C ARG A 73 10.37 -1.51 7.50
N LEU A 74 9.49 -1.56 6.50
CA LEU A 74 8.11 -2.04 6.67
C LEU A 74 8.02 -3.56 6.88
N THR A 75 8.94 -4.32 6.31
CA THR A 75 9.01 -5.79 6.45
C THR A 75 9.89 -6.24 7.62
N LYS A 76 10.50 -5.31 8.36
CA LYS A 76 11.36 -5.62 9.49
C LYS A 76 10.59 -6.38 10.57
N GLY A 77 11.01 -7.62 10.82
CA GLY A 77 10.37 -8.49 11.82
C GLY A 77 9.13 -9.22 11.33
N ALA A 78 8.78 -9.11 10.04
CA ALA A 78 7.72 -9.93 9.45
C ALA A 78 8.15 -11.40 9.39
N ALA A 79 7.20 -12.30 9.66
CA ALA A 79 7.48 -13.73 9.58
C ALA A 79 7.80 -14.13 8.12
N PRO A 80 8.85 -14.93 7.87
CA PRO A 80 9.16 -15.39 6.52
C PRO A 80 7.96 -16.09 5.87
N GLY A 81 7.66 -15.74 4.62
CA GLY A 81 6.53 -16.31 3.88
C GLY A 81 5.14 -15.78 4.27
N SER A 82 5.04 -14.86 5.24
CA SER A 82 3.77 -14.20 5.58
C SER A 82 3.40 -13.12 4.55
N ALA A 83 2.12 -12.75 4.51
CA ALA A 83 1.65 -11.64 3.70
C ALA A 83 2.34 -10.32 4.08
N ASP A 84 2.64 -10.10 5.36
CA ASP A 84 3.32 -8.89 5.86
C ASP A 84 4.79 -8.80 5.40
N ALA A 85 5.37 -9.91 4.92
CA ALA A 85 6.69 -9.93 4.30
C ALA A 85 6.66 -9.58 2.80
N THR A 86 5.48 -9.46 2.19
CA THR A 86 5.32 -8.99 0.80
C THR A 86 5.22 -7.47 0.76
N PRO A 87 5.62 -6.80 -0.34
CA PRO A 87 5.44 -5.36 -0.46
C PRO A 87 3.99 -4.93 -0.29
N LEU A 88 3.05 -5.58 -0.98
CA LEU A 88 1.63 -5.26 -0.84
C LEU A 88 1.14 -5.37 0.61
N GLY A 89 1.45 -6.48 1.29
CA GLY A 89 1.05 -6.68 2.69
C GLY A 89 1.71 -5.70 3.65
N ALA A 90 3.00 -5.42 3.48
CA ALA A 90 3.73 -4.47 4.30
C ALA A 90 3.14 -3.06 4.22
N PHE A 91 2.83 -2.58 3.00
CA PHE A 91 2.20 -1.27 2.81
C PHE A 91 0.75 -1.23 3.29
N VAL A 92 -0.03 -2.30 3.08
CA VAL A 92 -1.39 -2.40 3.67
C VAL A 92 -1.33 -2.36 5.19
N ASN A 93 -0.41 -3.10 5.81
CA ASN A 93 -0.23 -3.11 7.26
C ASN A 93 0.17 -1.73 7.80
N HIS A 94 0.95 -0.97 7.03
CA HIS A 94 1.36 0.37 7.39
C HIS A 94 0.21 1.38 7.42
N VAL A 95 -0.73 1.29 6.46
CA VAL A 95 -1.82 2.28 6.28
C VAL A 95 -3.18 1.82 6.82
N LYS A 96 -3.35 0.54 7.17
CA LYS A 96 -4.64 0.01 7.68
C LYS A 96 -5.11 0.62 9.00
N SER A 97 -4.24 1.32 9.73
CA SER A 97 -4.62 2.01 10.98
C SER A 97 -4.73 3.53 10.79
N CYS A 98 -4.66 4.03 9.56
CA CYS A 98 -4.91 5.45 9.27
C CYS A 98 -6.42 5.71 9.29
N PRO A 99 -6.88 6.77 9.99
CA PRO A 99 -8.30 7.10 10.05
C PRO A 99 -8.80 7.88 8.83
N SER A 100 -7.92 8.54 8.07
CA SER A 100 -8.28 9.40 6.93
C SER A 100 -7.21 9.43 5.84
N ILE A 101 -7.55 9.96 4.66
CA ILE A 101 -6.58 10.13 3.55
C ILE A 101 -5.42 11.04 3.94
N ALA A 102 -5.67 12.10 4.73
CA ALA A 102 -4.62 13.01 5.18
C ALA A 102 -3.56 12.27 6.02
N GLU A 103 -4.01 11.37 6.90
CA GLU A 103 -3.13 10.51 7.70
C GLU A 103 -2.38 9.49 6.85
N VAL A 104 -3.00 8.95 5.80
CA VAL A 104 -2.31 8.07 4.83
C VAL A 104 -1.16 8.84 4.15
N LYS A 105 -1.44 10.03 3.63
CA LYS A 105 -0.41 10.88 2.99
C LYS A 105 0.72 11.21 3.97
N ALA A 106 0.38 11.66 5.18
CA ALA A 106 1.34 12.02 6.20
C ALA A 106 2.23 10.82 6.58
N ARG A 107 1.63 9.66 6.79
CA ARG A 107 2.35 8.44 7.16
C ARG A 107 3.26 7.97 6.02
N CYS A 108 2.79 7.96 4.79
CA CYS A 108 3.61 7.62 3.62
C CYS A 108 4.76 8.60 3.38
N ALA A 109 4.56 9.89 3.64
CA ALA A 109 5.63 10.89 3.54
C ALA A 109 6.80 10.61 4.52
N THR A 110 6.53 10.01 5.70
CA THR A 110 7.60 9.65 6.64
C THR A 110 8.52 8.54 6.12
N LEU A 111 8.03 7.70 5.20
CA LEU A 111 8.81 6.61 4.60
C LEU A 111 9.92 7.13 3.68
N THR A 112 9.64 8.20 2.94
CA THR A 112 10.58 8.83 2.01
C THR A 112 11.40 9.94 2.65
N ALA A 113 10.89 10.62 3.68
CA ALA A 113 11.60 11.69 4.38
C ALA A 113 12.75 11.23 5.28
N SER A 114 12.86 9.93 5.57
CA SER A 114 13.92 9.36 6.41
C SER A 114 15.06 8.72 5.59
N ALA A 115 15.29 9.18 4.35
CA ALA A 115 16.40 8.73 3.51
C ALA A 115 17.67 9.54 3.79
#